data_AF-A0A0V7ZUY9-F1
#
_entry.id   AF-A0A0V7ZUY9-F1
#
_cell.length_a   1.000
_cell.length_b   1.000
_cell.length_c   1.000
_cell.angle_alpha   90.00
_cell.angle_beta   90.00
_cell.angle_gamma   90.00
#
_symmetry.space_group_name_H-M   'P 1'
#
loop_
_entity.id
_entity.type
_entity.pdbx_description
1 polymer ?
#
loop_
_entity_poly.entity_id
_entity_poly.type
_entity_poly.pdbx_seq_one_letter_code
_entity_poly.pdbx_strand_id
1 'polypeptide(L)'
;MAKVLLEKDGHKIEKFKRSYDIITTPESLRNTQLFRTLPHEIGHAVDYLENCLKPSLAAKTDEESASIKRLYRSKAYLDKEEYAHRYAREFYHKYSAQAILPFERLYDENYLNSLRLDPKWFKF
;
A
#
# COMPACT_ATOMS: atom_id res chain seq x y z
N MET A 1 10.83 14.10 -2.41
CA MET A 1 9.51 13.45 -2.29
C MET A 1 9.39 12.55 -1.06
N ALA A 2 10.29 11.59 -0.83
CA ALA A 2 10.16 10.62 0.29
C ALA A 2 10.04 11.25 1.69
N LYS A 3 10.83 12.30 1.99
CA LYS A 3 10.76 13.04 3.27
C LYS A 3 9.35 13.54 3.60
N VAL A 4 8.70 14.17 2.62
CA VAL A 4 7.35 14.76 2.78
C VAL A 4 6.30 13.69 3.04
N LEU A 5 6.42 12.52 2.41
CA LEU A 5 5.49 11.41 2.65
C LEU A 5 5.65 10.82 4.03
N LEU A 6 6.90 10.64 4.49
CA LEU A 6 7.16 10.17 5.85
C LEU A 6 6.65 11.17 6.91
N GLU A 7 6.86 12.46 6.70
CA GLU A 7 6.32 13.50 7.59
C GLU A 7 4.78 13.48 7.61
N LYS A 8 4.13 13.28 6.45
CA LYS A 8 2.66 13.13 6.37
C LYS A 8 2.13 11.90 7.08
N ASP A 9 2.90 10.82 7.09
CA ASP A 9 2.54 9.60 7.85
C ASP A 9 2.76 9.78 9.36
N GLY A 10 3.38 10.88 9.80
CA GLY A 10 3.62 11.20 11.21
C GLY A 10 5.03 10.87 11.71
N HIS A 11 5.97 10.49 10.83
CA HIS A 11 7.36 10.29 11.22
C HIS A 11 8.03 11.64 11.49
N LYS A 12 8.75 11.76 12.60
CA LYS A 12 9.54 12.95 12.90
C LYS A 12 10.91 12.79 12.28
N ILE A 13 11.31 13.76 11.45
CA ILE A 13 12.61 13.73 10.75
C ILE A 13 13.48 14.86 11.26
N GLU A 14 14.56 14.51 11.95
CA GLU A 14 15.54 15.46 12.46
C GLU A 14 16.82 15.40 11.61
N LYS A 15 17.39 16.55 11.29
CA LYS A 15 18.68 16.62 10.58
C LYS A 15 19.80 16.67 11.61
N PHE A 16 20.69 15.69 11.59
CA PHE A 16 21.86 15.66 12.47
C PHE A 16 23.16 15.65 11.65
N LYS A 17 23.86 16.78 11.60
CA LYS A 17 25.08 16.96 10.79
C LYS A 17 24.89 16.54 9.31
N ARG A 18 25.36 15.33 8.95
CA ARG A 18 25.31 14.73 7.61
C ARG A 18 24.33 13.55 7.51
N SER A 19 23.56 13.26 8.56
CA SER A 19 22.54 12.22 8.60
C SER A 19 21.15 12.80 8.90
N TYR A 20 20.14 11.96 8.72
CA TYR A 20 18.77 12.22 9.17
C TYR A 20 18.39 11.13 10.16
N ASP A 21 17.85 11.54 11.30
CA ASP A 21 17.23 10.64 12.26
C ASP A 21 15.73 10.61 11.98
N ILE A 22 15.19 9.42 11.73
CA ILE A 22 13.76 9.20 11.50
C ILE A 22 13.21 8.54 12.75
N ILE A 23 12.47 9.31 13.53
CA ILE A 23 11.83 8.87 14.75
C ILE A 23 10.42 8.38 14.39
N THR A 24 10.17 7.11 14.69
CA THR A 24 8.94 6.41 14.34
C THR A 24 8.12 6.09 15.59
N THR A 25 6.80 6.05 15.45
CA THR A 25 5.87 5.53 16.45
C THR A 25 5.07 4.37 15.85
N PRO A 26 4.39 3.55 16.67
CA PRO A 26 3.46 2.56 16.13
C PRO A 26 2.43 3.16 15.16
N GLU A 27 1.92 4.35 15.45
CA GLU A 27 0.96 5.08 14.61
C GLU A 27 1.60 5.49 13.28
N SER A 28 2.81 6.08 13.31
CA SER A 28 3.47 6.52 12.08
C SER A 28 3.85 5.35 11.17
N LEU A 29 4.27 4.23 11.77
CA LEU A 29 4.51 2.98 11.04
C LEU A 29 3.22 2.43 10.43
N ARG A 30 2.10 2.43 11.17
CA ARG A 30 0.81 1.99 10.65
C ARG A 30 0.34 2.86 9.49
N ASN A 31 0.50 4.17 9.58
CA ASN A 31 0.15 5.09 8.49
C ASN A 31 0.93 4.76 7.21
N THR A 32 2.25 4.55 7.33
CA THR A 32 3.06 4.13 6.18
C THR A 32 2.66 2.76 5.66
N GLN A 33 2.63 1.74 6.51
CA GLN A 33 2.49 0.35 6.07
C GLN A 33 1.06 0.01 5.67
N LEU A 34 0.08 0.30 6.53
CA LEU A 34 -1.30 -0.14 6.35
C LEU A 34 -2.10 0.80 5.45
N PHE A 35 -1.84 2.10 5.52
CA PHE A 35 -2.72 3.08 4.87
C PHE A 35 -2.11 3.70 3.60
N ARG A 36 -0.81 3.49 3.35
CA ARG A 36 -0.13 3.96 2.14
C ARG A 36 0.48 2.82 1.32
N THR A 37 1.37 2.03 1.90
CA THR A 37 2.09 0.95 1.19
C THR A 37 1.15 -0.18 0.80
N LEU A 38 0.38 -0.74 1.73
CA LEU A 38 -0.53 -1.85 1.41
C LEU A 38 -1.54 -1.49 0.30
N PRO A 39 -2.25 -0.35 0.34
CA PRO A 39 -3.12 0.07 -0.76
C PRO A 39 -2.37 0.28 -2.08
N HIS A 40 -1.10 0.70 -2.05
CA HIS A 40 -0.27 0.85 -3.24
C HIS A 40 0.02 -0.51 -3.89
N GLU A 41 0.44 -1.51 -3.10
CA GLU A 41 0.64 -2.88 -3.61
C GLU A 41 -0.66 -3.49 -4.16
N ILE A 42 -1.79 -3.23 -3.48
CA ILE A 42 -3.12 -3.60 -3.99
C ILE A 42 -3.40 -2.87 -5.31
N GLY A 43 -3.02 -1.59 -5.43
CA GLY A 43 -3.12 -0.82 -6.66
C GLY A 43 -2.40 -1.46 -7.84
N HIS A 44 -1.20 -2.01 -7.64
CA HIS A 44 -0.51 -2.79 -8.67
C HIS A 44 -1.29 -4.05 -9.05
N ALA A 45 -1.81 -4.78 -8.08
CA ALA A 45 -2.62 -5.97 -8.32
C ALA A 45 -3.91 -5.64 -9.10
N VAL A 46 -4.56 -4.52 -8.77
CA VAL A 46 -5.76 -4.03 -9.46
C VAL A 46 -5.43 -3.59 -10.88
N ASP A 47 -4.33 -2.86 -11.13
CA ASP A 47 -3.91 -2.51 -12.50
C ASP A 47 -3.73 -3.78 -13.34
N TYR A 48 -3.03 -4.77 -12.81
CA TYR A 48 -2.82 -6.05 -13.49
C TYR A 48 -4.16 -6.78 -13.74
N LEU A 49 -5.03 -6.82 -12.74
CA LEU A 49 -6.33 -7.47 -12.86
C LEU A 49 -7.19 -6.82 -13.96
N GLU A 50 -7.35 -5.50 -13.92
CA GLU A 50 -8.26 -4.76 -14.80
C GLU A 50 -7.68 -4.59 -16.21
N ASN A 51 -6.38 -4.35 -16.35
CA ASN A 51 -5.76 -3.97 -17.62
C ASN A 51 -4.95 -5.10 -18.28
N CYS A 52 -4.84 -6.27 -17.64
CA CYS A 52 -4.17 -7.43 -18.22
C CYS A 52 -5.00 -8.70 -18.07
N LEU A 53 -5.28 -9.12 -16.84
CA LEU A 53 -5.86 -10.43 -16.60
C LEU A 53 -7.29 -10.52 -17.16
N LYS A 54 -8.21 -9.65 -16.74
CA LYS A 54 -9.60 -9.66 -17.20
C LYS A 54 -9.72 -9.53 -18.73
N PRO A 55 -9.05 -8.57 -19.41
CA PRO A 55 -9.13 -8.49 -20.86
C PRO A 55 -8.52 -9.72 -21.54
N SER A 56 -7.42 -10.27 -21.00
CA SER A 56 -6.78 -11.46 -21.59
C SER A 56 -7.63 -12.73 -21.47
N LEU A 57 -8.49 -12.82 -20.45
CA LEU A 57 -9.45 -13.92 -20.26
C LEU A 57 -10.70 -13.75 -21.13
N ALA A 58 -11.07 -12.51 -21.45
CA ALA A 58 -12.18 -12.19 -22.33
C ALA A 58 -11.82 -12.23 -23.83
N ALA A 59 -10.53 -12.44 -24.15
CA ALA A 59 -10.04 -12.53 -25.52
C ALA A 59 -10.67 -13.71 -26.26
N LYS A 60 -10.94 -13.53 -27.56
CA LYS A 60 -11.56 -14.56 -28.41
C LYS A 60 -10.56 -15.59 -28.91
N THR A 61 -9.27 -15.25 -28.89
CA THR A 61 -8.18 -16.09 -29.38
C THR A 61 -6.98 -16.01 -28.45
N ASP A 62 -6.13 -17.03 -28.50
CA ASP A 62 -4.89 -17.06 -27.73
C ASP A 62 -3.90 -15.94 -28.15
N GLU A 63 -3.85 -15.59 -29.44
CA GLU A 63 -2.99 -14.49 -29.90
C GLU A 63 -3.46 -13.13 -29.37
N GLU A 64 -4.77 -12.89 -29.34
CA GLU A 64 -5.35 -11.69 -28.73
C GLU A 64 -5.01 -11.64 -27.23
N SER A 65 -5.18 -12.75 -26.51
CA SER A 65 -4.79 -12.87 -25.09
C SER A 65 -3.31 -12.59 -24.88
N ALA A 66 -2.43 -13.12 -25.73
CA ALA A 66 -1.00 -12.91 -25.68
C ALA A 66 -0.61 -11.46 -25.98
N SER A 67 -1.28 -10.84 -26.95
CA SER A 67 -1.07 -9.43 -27.32
C SER A 67 -1.41 -8.48 -26.18
N ILE A 68 -2.54 -8.68 -25.50
CA ILE A 68 -2.94 -7.92 -24.30
C ILE A 68 -1.86 -8.01 -23.22
N LYS A 69 -1.41 -9.22 -22.90
CA LYS A 69 -0.37 -9.45 -21.89
C LYS A 69 0.94 -8.76 -22.27
N ARG A 70 1.32 -8.78 -23.53
CA ARG A 70 2.52 -8.12 -24.06
C ARG A 70 2.41 -6.59 -23.96
N LEU A 71 1.26 -6.02 -24.31
CA LEU A 71 1.00 -4.59 -24.20
C LEU A 71 1.09 -4.12 -22.74
N TYR A 72 0.49 -4.85 -21.80
CA TYR A 72 0.60 -4.53 -20.37
C TYR A 72 2.06 -4.63 -19.87
N ARG A 73 2.80 -5.66 -20.29
CA ARG A 73 4.22 -5.80 -19.93
C ARG A 73 5.05 -4.63 -20.46
N SER A 74 4.76 -4.13 -21.66
CA SER A 74 5.47 -2.99 -22.26
C SER A 74 5.11 -1.61 -21.68
N LYS A 75 4.05 -1.49 -20.88
CA LYS A 75 3.75 -0.24 -20.15
C LYS A 75 4.97 0.22 -19.36
N ALA A 76 5.27 1.52 -19.41
CA ALA A 76 6.39 2.11 -18.69
C ALA A 76 6.26 1.87 -17.18
N TYR A 77 7.39 1.66 -16.52
CA TYR A 77 7.42 1.46 -15.07
C TYR A 77 6.76 2.62 -14.32
N LEU A 78 7.08 3.87 -14.72
CA LEU A 78 6.50 5.07 -14.10
C LEU A 78 4.97 5.13 -14.21
N ASP A 79 4.37 4.63 -15.29
CA ASP A 79 2.92 4.61 -15.44
C ASP A 79 2.26 3.62 -14.48
N LYS A 80 2.93 2.47 -14.24
CA LYS A 80 2.47 1.45 -13.29
C LYS A 80 2.57 1.97 -11.85
N GLU A 81 3.67 2.65 -11.52
CA GLU A 81 3.86 3.30 -10.22
C GLU A 81 2.83 4.40 -9.96
N GLU A 82 2.58 5.26 -10.95
CA GLU A 82 1.59 6.33 -10.82
C GLU A 82 0.17 5.77 -10.65
N TYR A 83 -0.17 4.68 -11.34
CA TYR A 83 -1.44 3.98 -11.12
C TYR A 83 -1.58 3.54 -9.66
N ALA A 84 -0.57 2.86 -9.12
CA ALA A 84 -0.59 2.34 -7.76
C ALA A 84 -0.62 3.46 -6.71
N HIS A 85 0.14 4.54 -6.91
CA HIS A 85 0.08 5.72 -6.05
C HIS A 85 -1.29 6.41 -6.09
N ARG A 86 -1.89 6.55 -7.28
CA ARG A 86 -3.25 7.12 -7.41
C ARG A 86 -4.27 6.24 -6.70
N TYR A 87 -4.22 4.93 -6.92
CA TYR A 87 -5.11 3.98 -6.26
C TYR A 87 -5.01 4.09 -4.73
N ALA A 88 -3.79 4.10 -4.18
CA ALA A 88 -3.59 4.23 -2.74
C ALA A 88 -4.15 5.55 -2.17
N ARG A 89 -3.96 6.66 -2.90
CA ARG A 89 -4.47 7.98 -2.52
C ARG A 89 -5.99 8.03 -2.53
N GLU A 90 -6.61 7.53 -3.59
CA GLU A 90 -8.07 7.48 -3.74
C GLU A 90 -8.70 6.55 -2.71
N PHE A 91 -8.08 5.39 -2.47
CA PHE A 91 -8.47 4.47 -1.40
C PHE A 91 -8.49 5.18 -0.05
N TYR A 92 -7.37 5.81 0.34
CA TYR A 92 -7.28 6.51 1.61
C TYR A 92 -8.33 7.63 1.71
N HIS A 93 -8.43 8.49 0.70
CA HIS A 93 -9.41 9.59 0.69
C HIS A 93 -10.85 9.08 0.82
N LYS A 94 -11.22 8.04 0.07
CA LYS A 94 -12.57 7.47 0.08
C LYS A 94 -12.95 6.93 1.46
N TYR A 95 -12.07 6.19 2.11
CA TYR A 95 -12.38 5.55 3.40
C TYR A 95 -12.16 6.49 4.59
N SER A 96 -11.28 7.48 4.48
CA SER A 96 -11.19 8.57 5.46
C SER A 96 -12.43 9.46 5.46
N ALA A 97 -13.01 9.75 4.29
CA ALA A 97 -14.28 10.49 4.18
C ALA A 97 -15.47 9.76 4.84
N GLN A 98 -15.35 8.45 5.05
CA GLN A 98 -16.34 7.61 5.73
C GLN A 98 -15.98 7.34 7.21
N ALA A 99 -14.93 7.98 7.74
CA ALA A 99 -14.40 7.71 9.08
C ALA A 99 -14.03 6.23 9.34
N ILE A 100 -13.73 5.48 8.28
CA ILE A 100 -13.23 4.09 8.36
C ILE A 100 -11.72 4.07 8.56
N LEU A 101 -11.00 5.01 7.94
CA LEU A 101 -9.56 5.18 8.09
C LEU A 101 -9.20 6.52 8.76
N PRO A 102 -8.09 6.56 9.52
CA PRO A 102 -7.35 5.41 10.03
C PRO A 102 -8.19 4.63 11.06
N PHE A 103 -8.14 3.30 11.04
CA PHE A 103 -8.82 2.49 12.06
C PHE A 103 -7.97 2.32 13.31
N GLU A 104 -8.62 2.19 14.46
CA GLU A 104 -7.96 1.95 15.74
C GLU A 104 -7.18 0.65 15.78
N ARG A 105 -6.17 0.59 16.65
CA ARG A 105 -5.36 -0.62 16.73
C ARG A 105 -6.20 -1.80 17.22
N LEU A 106 -6.22 -2.88 16.45
CA LEU A 106 -6.76 -4.15 16.91
C LEU A 106 -5.74 -4.82 17.83
N TYR A 107 -6.05 -4.85 19.13
CA TYR A 107 -5.28 -5.57 20.14
C TYR A 107 -6.23 -6.45 20.95
N ASP A 108 -6.10 -7.75 20.76
CA ASP A 108 -6.86 -8.75 21.51
C ASP A 108 -5.87 -9.84 21.94
N GLU A 109 -5.56 -9.87 23.25
CA GLU A 109 -4.62 -10.85 23.82
C GLU A 109 -5.10 -12.29 23.60
N ASN A 110 -6.41 -12.55 23.70
CA ASN A 110 -6.96 -13.88 23.52
C ASN A 110 -6.82 -14.33 22.07
N TYR A 111 -7.10 -13.44 21.11
CA TYR A 111 -6.91 -13.72 19.70
C TYR A 111 -5.43 -13.96 19.35
N LEU A 112 -4.52 -13.13 19.86
CA LEU A 112 -3.07 -13.32 19.66
C LEU A 112 -2.59 -14.66 20.24
N ASN A 113 -3.02 -15.00 21.45
CA ASN A 113 -2.73 -16.30 22.07
C ASN A 113 -3.27 -17.47 21.23
N SER A 114 -4.47 -17.34 20.65
CA SER A 114 -5.06 -18.36 19.77
C SER A 114 -4.23 -18.61 18.50
N LEU A 115 -3.54 -17.57 18.01
CA LEU A 115 -2.60 -17.64 16.89
C LEU A 115 -1.17 -18.08 17.30
N ARG A 116 -0.96 -18.40 18.58
CA ARG A 116 0.36 -18.69 19.18
C ARG A 116 1.36 -17.55 19.02
N LEU A 117 0.88 -16.30 19.05
CA LEU A 117 1.69 -15.09 19.06
C LEU A 117 1.84 -14.58 20.49
N ASP A 118 3.04 -14.15 20.91
CA ASP A 118 3.27 -13.56 22.24
C ASP A 118 2.67 -12.12 22.27
N PRO A 119 1.65 -11.86 23.10
CA PRO A 119 1.03 -10.53 23.18
C PRO A 119 1.98 -9.42 23.61
N LYS A 120 3.11 -9.74 24.24
CA LYS A 120 4.13 -8.76 24.68
C LYS A 120 4.86 -8.13 23.51
N TRP A 121 5.02 -8.84 22.38
CA TRP A 121 5.60 -8.26 21.15
C TRP A 121 4.79 -7.10 20.59
N PHE A 122 3.56 -6.97 21.07
CA PHE A 122 2.58 -6.02 20.60
C PHE A 122 2.24 -4.98 21.70
N LYS A 123 2.86 -5.00 22.88
CA LYS A 123 2.72 -3.90 23.84
C LYS A 123 3.81 -2.85 23.56
N PHE A 124 3.42 -1.64 23.16
CA PHE A 124 4.31 -0.52 22.84
C PHE A 124 3.92 0.69 23.66
#